data_AF-A0A921H4S7-F1
#
_entry.id   AF-A0A921H4S7-F1
#
_cell.length_a   1.000
_cell.length_b   1.000
_cell.length_c   1.000
_cell.angle_alpha   90.00
_cell.angle_beta   90.00
_cell.angle_gamma   90.00
#
_symmetry.space_group_name_H-M   'P 1'
#
loop_
_entity.id
_entity.type
_entity.pdbx_description
1 polymer ?
#
loop_
_entity_poly.entity_id
_entity_poly.type
_entity_poly.pdbx_seq_one_letter_code
_entity_poly.pdbx_strand_id
1 'polypeptide(L)'
;MAVSQIEADKRGLKKLLKDATRLKVYEGEPRDFMGKMYISITNEYKDKNPHIVFTQGRWNANEGGEYEIRIYVPMFKIDNHDVINRRYLNKVYIAIYNAIKDRFGDNFHFCNHHLDTWTPMAKFKFYIQIPNFKDET
;
A
#
# COMPACT_ATOMS: atom_id res chain seq x y z
N MET A 1 -18.83 -21.14 0.80
CA MET A 1 -19.32 -19.79 0.51
C MET A 1 -18.43 -19.20 -0.57
N ALA A 2 -19.00 -18.66 -1.66
CA ALA A 2 -18.21 -18.00 -2.69
C ALA A 2 -17.47 -16.81 -2.06
N VAL A 3 -16.17 -16.68 -2.33
CA VAL A 3 -15.38 -15.51 -1.90
C VAL A 3 -15.97 -14.30 -2.62
N SER A 4 -16.30 -13.24 -1.88
CA SER A 4 -16.82 -12.02 -2.48
C SER A 4 -15.74 -11.39 -3.38
N GLN A 5 -16.13 -10.77 -4.50
CA GLN A 5 -15.16 -10.17 -5.44
C GLN A 5 -14.20 -9.19 -4.73
N ILE A 6 -14.73 -8.42 -3.78
CA ILE A 6 -13.97 -7.53 -2.90
C ILE A 6 -12.86 -8.26 -2.10
N GLU A 7 -13.14 -9.45 -1.57
CA GLU A 7 -12.12 -10.26 -0.88
C GLU A 7 -11.11 -10.86 -1.86
N ALA A 8 -11.55 -11.27 -3.06
CA ALA A 8 -10.67 -11.75 -4.11
C ALA A 8 -9.69 -10.64 -4.56
N ASP A 9 -10.19 -9.42 -4.79
CA ASP A 9 -9.38 -8.27 -5.18
C ASP A 9 -8.37 -7.89 -4.10
N LYS A 10 -8.79 -7.86 -2.82
CA LYS A 10 -7.88 -7.60 -1.71
C LYS A 10 -6.79 -8.66 -1.61
N ARG A 11 -7.11 -9.94 -1.80
CA ARG A 11 -6.11 -11.03 -1.84
C ARG A 11 -5.18 -10.88 -3.04
N GLY A 12 -5.71 -10.54 -4.20
CA GLY A 12 -4.97 -10.29 -5.43
C GLY A 12 -3.96 -9.15 -5.26
N LEU A 13 -4.42 -8.00 -4.76
CA LEU A 13 -3.58 -6.84 -4.49
C LEU A 13 -2.50 -7.17 -3.45
N LYS A 14 -2.87 -7.81 -2.35
CA LYS A 14 -1.91 -8.22 -1.32
C LYS A 14 -0.81 -9.13 -1.89
N LYS A 15 -1.19 -10.10 -2.71
CA LYS A 15 -0.25 -11.02 -3.37
C LYS A 15 0.66 -10.26 -4.35
N LEU A 16 0.08 -9.43 -5.22
CA LEU A 16 0.82 -8.61 -6.19
C LEU A 16 1.89 -7.74 -5.50
N LEU A 17 1.50 -7.01 -4.44
CA LEU A 17 2.42 -6.16 -3.68
C LEU A 17 3.53 -6.96 -3.00
N LYS A 18 3.20 -8.13 -2.45
CA LYS A 18 4.16 -9.01 -1.79
C LYS A 18 5.17 -9.57 -2.79
N ASP A 19 4.69 -10.05 -3.94
CA ASP A 19 5.53 -10.67 -4.97
C ASP A 19 6.45 -9.61 -5.63
N ALA A 20 5.93 -8.41 -5.88
CA ALA A 20 6.67 -7.30 -6.48
C ALA A 20 7.81 -6.77 -5.58
N THR A 21 7.57 -6.69 -4.28
CA THR A 21 8.48 -5.99 -3.35
C THR A 21 9.27 -6.92 -2.43
N ARG A 22 8.81 -8.17 -2.29
CA ARG A 22 9.26 -9.13 -1.27
C ARG A 22 9.08 -8.63 0.16
N LEU A 23 8.30 -7.57 0.36
CA LEU A 23 7.99 -7.02 1.67
C LEU A 23 6.78 -7.72 2.27
N LYS A 24 6.71 -7.67 3.60
CA LYS A 24 5.50 -8.06 4.31
C LYS A 24 4.40 -7.06 3.99
N VAL A 25 3.23 -7.56 3.62
CA VAL A 25 2.06 -6.76 3.25
C VAL A 25 0.93 -7.05 4.22
N TYR A 26 0.40 -6.00 4.84
CA TYR A 26 -0.73 -6.06 5.75
C TYR A 26 -1.95 -5.37 5.14
N GLU A 27 -3.12 -5.89 5.48
CA GLU A 27 -4.40 -5.21 5.23
C GLU A 27 -4.66 -4.26 6.40
N GLY A 28 -4.87 -2.99 6.11
CA GLY A 28 -5.23 -1.96 7.07
C GLY A 28 -6.74 -1.81 7.19
N GLU A 29 -7.20 -1.38 8.35
CA GLU A 29 -8.62 -1.13 8.60
C GLU A 29 -9.11 0.09 7.79
N PRO A 30 -10.38 0.09 7.32
CA PRO A 30 -10.99 1.25 6.68
C PRO A 30 -10.98 2.45 7.63
N ARG A 31 -10.64 3.63 7.13
CA ARG A 31 -10.76 4.86 7.94
C ARG A 31 -12.21 5.33 7.93
N ASP A 32 -12.75 5.60 9.10
CA ASP A 32 -14.07 6.22 9.21
C ASP A 32 -14.07 7.66 8.65
N PHE A 33 -15.23 8.14 8.20
CA PHE A 33 -15.40 9.38 7.41
C PHE A 33 -14.85 10.65 8.10
N MET A 34 -14.70 10.61 9.42
CA MET A 34 -14.18 11.72 10.22
C MET A 34 -12.65 11.69 10.42
N GLY A 35 -11.95 10.65 9.95
CA GLY A 35 -10.52 10.44 10.26
C GLY A 35 -10.23 10.30 11.76
N LYS A 36 -11.27 10.11 12.59
CA LYS A 36 -11.24 10.13 14.05
C LYS A 36 -10.99 8.79 14.71
N MET A 37 -10.94 7.69 13.95
CA MET A 37 -10.29 6.49 14.47
C MET A 37 -8.82 6.84 14.56
N TYR A 38 -8.29 6.95 15.78
CA TYR A 38 -6.87 6.84 16.06
C TYR A 38 -6.29 5.86 15.04
N ILE A 39 -5.39 6.33 14.16
CA ILE A 39 -4.72 5.52 13.12
C ILE A 39 -4.26 4.26 13.84
N SER A 40 -5.01 3.16 13.68
CA SER A 40 -4.98 2.13 14.71
C SER A 40 -3.58 1.55 14.72
N ILE A 41 -2.92 1.71 15.86
CA ILE A 41 -1.52 1.36 16.13
C ILE A 41 -1.28 -0.14 15.93
N THR A 42 -2.29 -0.93 15.56
CA THR A 42 -2.30 -2.37 15.72
C THR A 42 -1.65 -3.13 14.56
N ASN A 43 -1.57 -2.59 13.33
CA ASN A 43 -0.89 -3.28 12.22
C ASN A 43 0.26 -2.50 11.59
N GLU A 44 0.17 -1.16 11.51
CA GLU A 44 1.19 -0.28 10.92
C GLU A 44 2.51 -0.24 11.73
N TYR A 45 2.44 -0.58 13.02
CA TYR A 45 3.58 -0.55 13.93
C TYR A 45 4.00 -1.94 14.43
N LYS A 46 3.39 -3.02 13.91
CA LYS A 46 3.75 -4.39 14.28
C LYS A 46 5.17 -4.76 13.87
N ASP A 47 5.70 -4.11 12.83
CA ASP A 47 7.00 -4.43 12.26
C ASP A 47 7.91 -3.20 12.27
N LYS A 48 9.11 -3.37 12.86
CA LYS A 48 10.17 -2.36 12.81
C LYS A 48 10.95 -2.41 11.50
N ASN A 49 10.68 -3.41 10.64
CA ASN A 49 11.27 -3.56 9.32
C ASN A 49 10.44 -2.88 8.24
N PRO A 50 11.02 -2.64 7.04
CA PRO A 50 10.25 -2.17 5.91
C PRO A 50 9.06 -3.08 5.58
N HIS A 51 7.89 -2.49 5.42
CA HIS A 51 6.66 -3.23 5.12
C HIS A 51 5.64 -2.34 4.42
N ILE A 52 4.58 -2.95 3.91
CA ILE A 52 3.51 -2.27 3.20
C ILE A 52 2.19 -2.51 3.93
N VAL A 53 1.38 -1.46 4.04
CA VAL A 53 -0.02 -1.56 4.45
C VAL A 53 -0.88 -1.03 3.32
N PHE A 54 -1.89 -1.79 2.91
CA PHE A 54 -2.92 -1.29 1.99
C PHE A 54 -4.26 -1.23 2.70
N THR A 55 -5.03 -0.16 2.44
CA THR A 55 -6.39 0.00 2.96
C THR A 55 -7.34 0.21 1.81
N GLN A 56 -8.46 -0.49 1.83
CA GLN A 56 -9.51 -0.32 0.84
C GLN A 56 -10.26 1.00 1.06
N GLY A 57 -10.39 1.78 -0.01
CA GLY A 57 -11.27 2.95 -0.12
C GLY A 57 -12.61 2.57 -0.75
N ARG A 58 -13.05 3.31 -1.77
CA ARG A 58 -14.27 2.97 -2.51
C ARG A 58 -14.05 1.73 -3.38
N TRP A 59 -15.10 0.98 -3.65
CA TRP A 59 -15.03 -0.19 -4.52
C TRP A 59 -16.36 -0.42 -5.22
N ASN A 60 -16.28 -0.86 -6.47
CA ASN A 60 -17.40 -1.18 -7.35
C ASN A 60 -17.12 -2.51 -8.07
N ALA A 61 -18.05 -3.45 -7.97
CA ALA A 61 -17.98 -4.79 -8.55
C ALA A 61 -17.75 -4.82 -10.07
N ASN A 62 -18.04 -3.73 -10.79
CA ASN A 62 -17.86 -3.64 -12.22
C ASN A 62 -16.64 -2.82 -12.65
N GLU A 63 -16.18 -1.90 -11.80
CA GLU A 63 -15.19 -0.87 -12.18
C GLU A 63 -13.85 -1.03 -11.46
N GLY A 64 -13.80 -1.74 -10.32
CA GLY A 64 -12.58 -1.89 -9.54
C GLY A 64 -12.64 -1.29 -8.14
N GLY A 65 -11.45 -1.12 -7.56
CA GLY A 65 -11.26 -0.60 -6.22
C GLY A 65 -10.28 0.56 -6.15
N GLU A 66 -10.55 1.48 -5.24
CA GLU A 66 -9.62 2.48 -4.75
C GLU A 66 -8.91 1.93 -3.50
N TYR A 67 -7.59 2.16 -3.41
CA TYR A 67 -6.78 1.73 -2.28
C TYR A 67 -5.79 2.81 -1.87
N GLU A 68 -5.58 2.99 -0.56
CA GLU A 68 -4.44 3.72 -0.02
C GLU A 68 -3.30 2.72 0.19
N ILE A 69 -2.15 2.94 -0.45
CA ILE A 69 -0.93 2.15 -0.24
C ILE A 69 0.03 2.96 0.62
N ARG A 70 0.57 2.33 1.66
CA ARG A 70 1.52 2.93 2.60
C ARG A 70 2.76 2.08 2.69
N ILE A 71 3.91 2.65 2.35
CA ILE A 71 5.22 2.02 2.47
C ILE A 71 5.88 2.58 3.73
N TYR A 72 6.16 1.70 4.68
CA TYR A 72 6.91 2.04 5.89
C TYR A 72 8.37 1.68 5.68
N VAL A 73 9.27 2.63 5.96
CA VAL A 73 10.71 2.42 5.90
C VAL A 73 11.38 2.96 7.17
N PRO A 74 12.40 2.29 7.73
CA PRO A 74 13.14 2.80 8.86
C PRO A 74 13.81 4.13 8.57
N MET A 75 13.79 5.02 9.55
CA MET A 75 14.64 6.20 9.62
C MET A 75 15.93 5.82 10.35
N PHE A 76 17.04 6.42 9.95
CA PHE A 76 18.34 6.25 10.60
C PHE A 76 18.97 7.61 10.86
N LYS A 77 19.84 7.67 11.86
CA LYS A 77 20.56 8.89 12.21
C LYS A 77 21.89 8.95 11.48
N ILE A 78 22.13 10.05 10.78
CA ILE A 78 23.45 10.45 10.27
C ILE A 78 23.75 11.81 10.87
N ASP A 79 24.86 11.94 11.59
CA ASP A 79 25.29 13.20 12.21
C ASP A 79 24.17 13.91 13.02
N ASN A 80 23.44 13.13 13.83
CA ASN A 80 22.25 13.56 14.61
C ASN A 80 21.03 14.03 13.78
N HIS A 81 21.06 13.92 12.46
CA HIS A 81 19.90 14.16 11.60
C HIS A 81 19.18 12.85 11.27
N ASP A 82 17.85 12.87 11.39
CA ASP A 82 17.00 11.74 10.97
C ASP A 82 16.88 11.74 9.44
N VAL A 83 17.31 10.63 8.82
CA VAL A 83 17.38 10.46 7.37
C VAL A 83 16.61 9.21 6.95
N ILE A 84 16.01 9.26 5.75
CA ILE A 84 15.36 8.12 5.10
C ILE A 84 16.18 7.63 3.91
N ASN A 85 16.17 6.32 3.66
CA ASN A 85 16.77 5.77 2.45
C ASN A 85 15.84 6.00 1.24
N ARG A 86 15.90 7.21 0.67
CA ARG A 86 15.08 7.59 -0.51
C ARG A 86 15.30 6.68 -1.70
N ARG A 87 16.53 6.18 -1.91
CA ARG A 87 16.84 5.25 -3.01
C ARG A 87 16.08 3.94 -2.85
N TYR A 88 16.09 3.39 -1.63
CA TYR A 88 15.34 2.19 -1.30
C TYR A 88 13.83 2.42 -1.45
N LEU A 89 13.31 3.52 -0.92
CA LEU A 89 11.90 3.86 -1.05
C LEU A 89 11.46 3.96 -2.52
N ASN A 90 12.24 4.66 -3.36
CA ASN A 90 11.96 4.78 -4.79
C ASN A 90 12.00 3.41 -5.50
N LYS A 91 12.94 2.54 -5.12
CA LYS A 91 13.00 1.18 -5.66
C LYS A 91 11.73 0.38 -5.35
N VAL A 92 11.23 0.46 -4.11
CA VAL A 92 9.98 -0.21 -3.72
C VAL A 92 8.79 0.39 -4.47
N TYR A 93 8.70 1.72 -4.54
CA TYR A 93 7.63 2.41 -5.26
C TYR A 93 7.58 2.02 -6.75
N ILE A 94 8.73 2.04 -7.44
CA ILE A 94 8.83 1.66 -8.85
C ILE A 94 8.46 0.19 -9.05
N ALA A 95 8.86 -0.71 -8.14
CA ALA A 95 8.49 -2.12 -8.22
C ALA A 95 6.96 -2.30 -8.13
N ILE A 96 6.28 -1.55 -7.26
CA ILE A 96 4.80 -1.57 -7.17
C ILE A 96 4.19 -1.01 -8.46
N TYR A 97 4.67 0.13 -8.94
CA TYR A 97 4.16 0.76 -10.16
C TYR A 97 4.26 -0.19 -11.36
N ASN A 98 5.43 -0.78 -11.57
CA ASN A 98 5.65 -1.73 -12.66
C ASN A 98 4.76 -2.96 -12.52
N ALA A 99 4.65 -3.55 -11.32
CA ALA A 99 3.79 -4.72 -11.12
C ALA A 99 2.30 -4.43 -11.38
N ILE A 100 1.82 -3.24 -11.01
CA ILE A 100 0.43 -2.82 -11.31
C ILE A 100 0.28 -2.61 -12.82
N LYS A 101 1.24 -1.96 -13.47
CA LYS A 101 1.23 -1.75 -14.92
C LYS A 101 1.27 -3.07 -15.70
N ASP A 102 2.12 -4.01 -15.28
CA ASP A 102 2.23 -5.33 -15.89
C ASP A 102 0.92 -6.13 -15.73
N ARG A 103 0.22 -5.95 -14.61
CA ARG A 103 -1.06 -6.64 -14.35
C ARG A 103 -2.25 -6.02 -15.09
N PHE A 104 -2.34 -4.70 -15.17
CA PHE A 104 -3.55 -4.00 -15.60
C PHE A 104 -3.38 -3.15 -16.86
N GLY A 105 -2.19 -3.11 -17.46
CA GLY A 105 -1.86 -2.22 -18.56
C GLY A 105 -1.90 -0.77 -18.09
N ASP A 106 -2.46 0.13 -18.90
CA ASP A 106 -2.62 1.55 -18.55
C ASP A 106 -3.95 1.86 -17.82
N ASN A 107 -4.73 0.85 -17.45
CA ASN A 107 -6.05 1.01 -16.81
C ASN A 107 -5.96 1.23 -15.29
N PHE A 108 -5.07 2.12 -14.84
CA PHE A 108 -4.92 2.43 -13.42
C PHE A 108 -4.50 3.88 -13.19
N HIS A 109 -4.78 4.40 -12.00
CA HIS A 109 -4.36 5.74 -11.60
C HIS A 109 -3.58 5.72 -10.29
N PHE A 110 -2.54 6.56 -10.19
CA PHE A 110 -1.82 6.85 -8.95
C PHE A 110 -1.98 8.34 -8.64
N CYS A 111 -2.35 8.69 -7.42
CA CYS A 111 -2.47 10.09 -7.01
C CYS A 111 -2.08 10.30 -5.54
N ASN A 112 -1.99 11.57 -5.16
CA ASN A 112 -1.85 12.02 -3.77
C ASN A 112 -0.65 11.38 -3.04
N HIS A 113 0.54 11.47 -3.65
CA HIS A 113 1.80 11.03 -3.06
C HIS A 113 2.21 11.93 -1.90
N HIS A 114 2.48 11.35 -0.74
CA HIS A 114 2.85 12.10 0.45
C HIS A 114 3.85 11.31 1.28
N LEU A 115 4.92 11.98 1.72
CA LEU A 115 5.91 11.42 2.64
C LEU A 115 5.73 12.05 4.01
N ASP A 116 5.34 11.24 4.99
CA ASP A 116 5.33 11.64 6.39
C ASP A 116 6.53 11.00 7.13
N THR A 117 7.25 11.74 7.97
CA THR A 117 8.39 11.24 8.76
C THR A 117 8.09 11.26 10.26
N TRP A 118 8.25 10.12 10.95
CA TRP A 118 7.92 9.94 12.36
C TRP A 118 8.91 8.97 13.00
N THR A 119 9.94 9.45 13.69
CA THR A 119 10.99 8.58 14.25
C THR A 119 10.37 7.44 15.10
N PRO A 120 10.71 6.16 14.85
CA PRO A 120 11.83 5.66 14.03
C PRO A 120 11.48 5.28 12.57
N MET A 121 10.32 5.62 12.04
CA MET A 121 9.86 5.21 10.70
C MET A 121 9.41 6.39 9.83
N ALA A 122 9.57 6.26 8.52
CA ALA A 122 8.90 7.12 7.57
C ALA A 122 7.81 6.34 6.85
N LYS A 123 6.74 7.06 6.51
CA LYS A 123 5.55 6.53 5.84
C LYS A 123 5.38 7.29 4.53
N PHE A 124 5.56 6.59 3.42
CA PHE A 124 5.21 7.10 2.11
C PHE A 124 3.85 6.54 1.69
N LYS A 125 2.87 7.41 1.50
CA LYS A 125 1.51 7.04 1.10
C LYS A 125 1.18 7.56 -0.30
N PHE A 126 0.39 6.79 -1.02
CA PHE A 126 -0.21 7.18 -2.29
C PHE A 126 -1.51 6.40 -2.47
N TYR A 127 -2.40 6.94 -3.29
CA TYR A 127 -3.67 6.30 -3.62
C TYR A 127 -3.58 5.68 -4.99
N ILE A 128 -4.20 4.52 -5.15
CA ILE A 128 -4.34 3.83 -6.42
C ILE A 128 -5.80 3.55 -6.71
N GLN A 129 -6.18 3.62 -7.98
CA GLN A 129 -7.44 3.08 -8.48
C GLN A 129 -7.10 2.03 -9.53
N ILE A 130 -7.58 0.80 -9.33
CA ILE A 130 -7.28 -0.35 -10.19
C ILE A 130 -8.56 -1.12 -10.53
N PRO A 131 -8.62 -1.82 -11.68
CA PRO A 131 -9.73 -2.70 -12.03
C PRO A 131 -9.79 -3.92 -11.11
N ASN A 132 -10.90 -4.66 -11.15
CA ASN A 132 -11.01 -5.93 -10.43
C ASN A 132 -9.98 -6.95 -10.92
N PHE A 133 -9.50 -7.77 -10.01
CA PHE A 133 -8.72 -8.95 -10.35
C PHE A 133 -9.66 -9.97 -10.99
N LYS A 134 -9.61 -10.06 -12.32
CA LYS A 134 -10.25 -11.14 -13.06
C LYS A 134 -9.48 -12.44 -12.81
N ASP A 135 -10.20 -13.53 -12.64
CA ASP A 135 -9.61 -14.86 -12.68
C ASP A 135 -8.95 -15.04 -14.06
N GLU A 136 -7.69 -15.48 -14.06
CA GLU A 136 -7.05 -15.97 -15.29
C GLU A 136 -7.85 -17.19 -15.72
N THR A 137 -8.55 -17.05 -16.84
CA THR A 137 -9.40 -18.10 -17.42
C THR A 137 -8.56 -19.16 -18.09
#